data_AF-A0A7S4FFM6-F1
#
_entry.id   AF-A0A7S4FFM6-F1
#
_cell.length_a   1.000
_cell.length_b   1.000
_cell.length_c   1.000
_cell.angle_alpha   90.00
_cell.angle_beta   90.00
_cell.angle_gamma   90.00
#
_symmetry.space_group_name_H-M   'P 1'
#
loop_
_entity.id
_entity.type
_entity.pdbx_description
1 polymer ?
#
loop_
_entity_poly.entity_id
_entity_poly.type
_entity_poly.pdbx_seq_one_letter_code
_entity_poly.pdbx_strand_id
1 'polypeptide(L)'
;ATRWIRVTPNGAQELVAEDDAFESQYTVQPDDLGCCLRVLVTPSVGGEVGRVSEVESDVVTADSYGVKVTVLRGANLRDNKHYVKLLLNTHEGVKLRTTQTLHGSACVWDEELRFNSCDVEEDVLKVQVREVGEPTSYGQVALGGMHLKPGVPYEHWVSVVDGRGDVGAKVFF
;
A
#
# COMPACT_ATOMS: atom_id res chain seq x y z
N ALA A 1 2.77 -31.85 0.04
CA ALA A 1 3.15 -30.87 1.06
C ALA A 1 4.03 -29.78 0.46
N THR A 2 3.69 -28.54 0.74
CA THR A 2 4.36 -27.31 0.35
C THR A 2 4.82 -26.62 1.62
N ARG A 3 6.10 -26.24 1.68
CA ARG A 3 6.71 -25.56 2.84
C ARG A 3 7.30 -24.24 2.40
N TRP A 4 6.97 -23.17 3.11
CA TRP A 4 7.50 -21.84 2.91
C TRP A 4 8.55 -21.55 3.98
N ILE A 5 9.74 -21.19 3.53
CA ILE A 5 10.91 -20.94 4.37
C ILE A 5 11.35 -19.51 4.15
N ARG A 6 11.48 -18.75 5.23
CA ARG A 6 12.17 -17.46 5.25
C ARG A 6 13.67 -17.71 5.37
N VAL A 7 14.44 -17.10 4.47
CA VAL A 7 15.90 -17.12 4.47
C VAL A 7 16.38 -15.72 4.84
N THR A 8 16.89 -15.57 6.06
CA THR A 8 17.33 -14.28 6.59
C THR A 8 18.65 -13.81 5.94
N PRO A 9 19.04 -12.53 6.07
CA PRO A 9 20.31 -12.01 5.53
C PRO A 9 21.57 -12.75 6.01
N ASN A 10 21.52 -13.36 7.19
CA ASN A 10 22.64 -14.15 7.72
C ASN A 10 22.59 -15.64 7.31
N GLY A 11 21.65 -16.01 6.44
CA GLY A 11 21.48 -17.36 5.91
C GLY A 11 20.70 -18.32 6.83
N ALA A 12 20.14 -17.83 7.95
CA ALA A 12 19.27 -18.64 8.79
C ALA A 12 17.96 -18.95 8.04
N GLN A 13 17.48 -20.18 8.20
CA GLN A 13 16.26 -20.66 7.56
C GLN A 13 15.19 -20.92 8.61
N GLU A 14 14.02 -20.32 8.43
CA GLU A 14 12.88 -20.41 9.33
C GLU A 14 11.65 -20.90 8.55
N LEU A 15 10.98 -21.95 9.04
CA LEU A 15 9.70 -22.40 8.46
C LEU A 15 8.61 -21.41 8.85
N VAL A 16 8.01 -20.73 7.86
CA VAL A 16 6.99 -19.69 8.08
C VAL A 16 5.59 -20.13 7.69
N ALA A 17 5.44 -21.14 6.84
CA ALA A 17 4.16 -21.81 6.59
C ALA A 17 4.36 -23.23 6.04
N GLU A 18 3.40 -24.10 6.29
CA GLU A 18 3.32 -25.45 5.71
C GLU A 18 1.88 -25.79 5.38
N ASP A 19 1.67 -26.42 4.23
CA ASP A 19 0.36 -26.81 3.73
C ASP A 19 0.49 -28.14 2.98
N ASP A 20 -0.51 -29.01 3.07
CA ASP A 20 -0.53 -30.24 2.30
C ASP A 20 -0.91 -30.02 0.82
N ALA A 21 -1.45 -28.84 0.48
CA ALA A 21 -1.84 -28.46 -0.87
C ALA A 21 -0.64 -28.12 -1.78
N PHE A 22 -0.74 -28.55 -3.04
CA PHE A 22 0.24 -28.25 -4.09
C PHE A 22 0.14 -26.80 -4.61
N GLU A 23 -1.03 -26.18 -4.48
CA GLU A 23 -1.30 -24.79 -4.91
C GLU A 23 -1.32 -23.81 -3.72
N SER A 24 -0.57 -24.13 -2.66
CA SER A 24 -0.48 -23.27 -1.48
C SER A 24 0.07 -21.90 -1.83
N GLN A 25 -0.55 -20.85 -1.29
CA GLN A 25 -0.11 -19.47 -1.44
C GLN A 25 0.40 -18.97 -0.11
N TYR A 26 1.46 -18.16 -0.15
CA TYR A 26 1.98 -17.47 1.01
C TYR A 26 1.82 -15.97 0.86
N THR A 27 1.10 -15.37 1.79
CA THR A 27 1.04 -13.93 1.95
C THR A 27 2.27 -13.51 2.73
N VAL A 28 3.16 -12.80 2.04
CA VAL A 28 4.38 -12.19 2.60
C VAL A 28 3.97 -11.41 3.88
N GLN A 29 4.73 -11.60 4.97
CA GLN A 29 4.60 -10.91 6.28
C GLN A 29 5.69 -9.86 6.57
N PRO A 30 5.44 -8.83 7.41
CA PRO A 30 6.41 -7.79 7.79
C PRO A 30 7.83 -8.30 8.08
N ASP A 31 7.94 -9.40 8.82
CA ASP A 31 9.21 -10.00 9.24
C ASP A 31 10.02 -10.62 8.08
N ASP A 32 9.42 -10.76 6.90
CA ASP A 32 10.12 -11.19 5.67
C ASP A 32 10.97 -10.08 5.06
N LEU A 33 10.80 -8.82 5.48
CA LEU A 33 11.55 -7.70 4.92
C LEU A 33 13.07 -7.92 5.04
N GLY A 34 13.77 -7.83 3.91
CA GLY A 34 15.19 -8.10 3.80
C GLY A 34 15.56 -9.59 3.74
N CYS A 35 14.58 -10.49 3.81
CA CYS A 35 14.77 -11.94 3.65
C CYS A 35 14.43 -12.37 2.21
N CYS A 36 14.91 -13.55 1.81
CA CYS A 36 14.35 -14.26 0.65
C CYS A 36 13.28 -15.25 1.13
N LEU A 37 12.28 -15.53 0.30
CA LEU A 37 11.32 -16.61 0.54
C LEU A 37 11.66 -17.79 -0.35
N ARG A 38 11.77 -18.97 0.25
CA ARG A 38 12.00 -20.24 -0.44
C ARG A 38 10.78 -21.13 -0.27
N VAL A 39 10.26 -21.68 -1.36
CA VAL A 39 9.18 -22.67 -1.32
C VAL A 39 9.72 -24.04 -1.70
N LEU A 40 9.38 -25.05 -0.91
CA LEU A 40 9.73 -26.44 -1.11
C LEU A 40 8.47 -27.25 -1.31
N VAL A 41 8.36 -27.88 -2.47
CA VAL A 41 7.21 -28.72 -2.83
C VAL A 41 7.64 -30.17 -2.83
N THR A 42 7.01 -30.93 -1.95
CA THR A 42 7.17 -32.39 -1.82
C THR A 42 5.91 -33.07 -2.35
N PRO A 43 5.92 -33.57 -3.60
CA PRO A 43 4.79 -34.29 -4.15
C PRO A 43 4.67 -35.66 -3.48
N SER A 44 3.44 -36.13 -3.26
CA SER A 44 3.17 -37.51 -2.86
C SER A 44 2.02 -38.08 -3.68
N VAL A 45 2.18 -39.31 -4.16
CA VAL A 45 1.14 -40.02 -4.93
C VAL A 45 1.06 -41.44 -4.38
N GLY A 46 -0.12 -41.87 -3.93
CA GLY A 46 -0.31 -43.23 -3.41
C GLY A 46 0.52 -43.57 -2.17
N GLY A 47 0.93 -42.58 -1.38
CA GLY A 47 1.80 -42.78 -0.20
C GLY A 47 3.29 -42.80 -0.52
N GLU A 48 3.69 -42.76 -1.78
CA GLU A 48 5.08 -42.58 -2.18
C GLU A 48 5.44 -41.10 -2.25
N VAL A 49 6.56 -40.74 -1.62
CA VAL A 49 7.09 -39.37 -1.62
C VAL A 49 8.00 -39.21 -2.84
N GLY A 50 7.65 -38.27 -3.71
CA GLY A 50 8.44 -37.91 -4.87
C GLY A 50 9.59 -36.95 -4.55
N ARG A 51 10.33 -36.56 -5.59
CA ARG A 51 11.46 -35.64 -5.46
C ARG A 51 11.00 -34.25 -5.02
N VAL A 52 11.66 -33.69 -4.01
CA VAL A 52 11.46 -32.31 -3.57
C VAL A 52 11.92 -31.35 -4.68
N SER A 53 11.06 -30.39 -5.02
CA SER A 53 11.40 -29.26 -5.86
C SER A 53 11.48 -28.00 -5.01
N GLU A 54 12.42 -27.10 -5.31
CA GLU A 54 12.58 -25.85 -4.59
C GLU A 54 12.72 -24.67 -5.55
N VAL A 55 12.23 -23.51 -5.12
CA VAL A 55 12.48 -22.22 -5.77
C VAL A 55 12.59 -21.13 -4.71
N GLU A 56 13.47 -20.17 -4.94
CA GLU A 56 13.71 -19.02 -4.07
C GLU A 56 13.32 -17.74 -4.79
N SER A 57 12.72 -16.80 -4.04
CA SER A 57 12.37 -15.47 -4.52
C SER A 57 13.58 -14.54 -4.49
N ASP A 58 13.44 -13.38 -5.14
CA ASP A 58 14.28 -12.23 -4.84
C ASP A 58 14.10 -11.79 -3.36
N VAL A 59 15.03 -10.97 -2.87
CA VAL A 59 14.91 -10.35 -1.55
C VAL A 59 13.62 -9.55 -1.47
N VAL A 60 12.84 -9.83 -0.44
CA VAL A 60 11.62 -9.09 -0.12
C VAL A 60 12.00 -7.68 0.29
N THR A 61 11.57 -6.69 -0.48
CA THR A 61 11.89 -5.29 -0.22
C THR A 61 10.66 -4.54 0.27
N ALA A 62 10.84 -3.31 0.74
CA ALA A 62 9.71 -2.46 1.07
C ALA A 62 8.84 -2.11 -0.16
N ASP A 63 9.36 -2.20 -1.39
CA ASP A 63 8.52 -2.10 -2.59
C ASP A 63 7.61 -3.33 -2.76
N SER A 64 7.93 -4.45 -2.11
CA SER A 64 7.05 -5.62 -1.99
C SER A 64 5.92 -5.39 -0.97
N TYR A 65 5.96 -4.27 -0.22
CA TYR A 65 5.04 -3.87 0.86
C TYR A 65 4.72 -2.38 0.80
N GLY A 66 3.75 -2.01 -0.02
CA GLY A 66 3.44 -0.60 -0.13
C GLY A 66 2.04 -0.25 -0.54
N VAL A 67 1.60 0.90 -0.02
CA VAL A 67 0.45 1.62 -0.53
C VAL A 67 0.95 2.53 -1.64
N LYS A 68 0.56 2.19 -2.87
CA LYS A 68 0.72 3.06 -4.03
C LYS A 68 -0.55 3.91 -4.18
N VAL A 69 -0.38 5.23 -4.20
CA VAL A 69 -1.48 6.18 -4.40
C VAL A 69 -1.14 7.03 -5.62
N THR A 70 -1.94 6.93 -6.67
CA THR A 70 -1.88 7.86 -7.79
C THR A 70 -2.80 9.03 -7.49
N VAL A 71 -2.31 10.27 -7.60
CA VAL A 71 -3.14 11.46 -7.50
C VAL A 71 -3.30 12.01 -8.90
N LEU A 72 -4.47 11.81 -9.49
CA LEU A 72 -4.67 12.12 -10.91
C LEU A 72 -5.04 13.58 -11.11
N ARG A 73 -6.16 14.03 -10.52
CA ARG A 73 -6.69 15.38 -10.76
C ARG A 73 -7.60 15.90 -9.67
N GLY A 74 -7.69 17.22 -9.59
CA GLY A 74 -8.63 17.97 -8.76
C GLY A 74 -9.60 18.77 -9.63
N ALA A 75 -10.83 18.91 -9.16
CA ALA A 75 -11.87 19.70 -9.83
C ALA A 75 -12.61 20.59 -8.82
N ASN A 76 -13.12 21.73 -9.31
CA ASN A 76 -13.85 22.73 -8.54
C ASN A 76 -13.07 23.27 -7.32
N LEU A 77 -11.75 23.39 -7.44
CA LEU A 77 -10.92 24.11 -6.48
C LEU A 77 -11.11 25.62 -6.71
N ARG A 78 -10.86 26.49 -5.71
CA ARG A 78 -10.73 27.93 -6.00
C ARG A 78 -9.48 28.14 -6.86
N ASP A 79 -9.46 29.24 -7.57
CA ASP A 79 -8.33 29.64 -8.41
C ASP A 79 -7.15 30.11 -7.53
N ASN A 80 -6.36 29.16 -7.04
CA ASN A 80 -5.15 29.38 -6.24
C ASN A 80 -4.19 28.18 -6.37
N LYS A 81 -3.11 28.18 -5.59
CA LYS A 81 -2.08 27.13 -5.53
C LYS A 81 -2.50 26.03 -4.57
N HIS A 82 -2.52 24.79 -5.06
CA HIS A 82 -2.96 23.61 -4.32
C HIS A 82 -1.93 22.49 -4.37
N TYR A 83 -1.86 21.72 -3.30
CA TYR A 83 -1.17 20.43 -3.27
C TYR A 83 -2.00 19.41 -2.49
N VAL A 84 -1.79 18.13 -2.78
CA VAL A 84 -2.39 17.03 -2.05
C VAL A 84 -1.38 16.49 -1.06
N LYS A 85 -1.79 16.37 0.21
CA LYS A 85 -1.02 15.81 1.30
C LYS A 85 -1.62 14.47 1.69
N LEU A 86 -0.84 13.42 1.56
CA LEU A 86 -1.19 12.06 1.96
C LEU A 86 -0.49 11.74 3.29
N LEU A 87 -1.26 11.28 4.27
CA LEU A 87 -0.76 10.81 5.55
C LEU A 87 -1.16 9.35 5.73
N LEU A 88 -0.20 8.45 5.76
CA LEU A 88 -0.45 7.05 6.10
C LEU A 88 -0.16 6.86 7.58
N ASN A 89 -1.21 6.62 8.36
CA ASN A 89 -1.09 6.24 9.75
C ASN A 89 -0.81 4.74 9.81
N THR A 90 0.40 4.39 10.23
CA THR A 90 0.87 3.02 10.44
C THR A 90 1.10 2.76 11.93
N HIS A 91 1.26 1.50 12.34
CA HIS A 91 1.66 1.17 13.70
C HIS A 91 3.05 1.74 14.07
N GLU A 92 3.93 1.92 13.08
CA GLU A 92 5.25 2.54 13.23
C GLU A 92 5.17 4.08 13.37
N GLY A 93 4.01 4.67 13.12
CA GLY A 93 3.77 6.12 13.15
C GLY A 93 3.21 6.67 11.83
N VAL A 94 3.25 7.99 11.70
CA VAL A 94 2.63 8.70 10.57
C VAL A 94 3.66 8.95 9.46
N LYS A 95 3.46 8.33 8.30
CA LYS A 95 4.23 8.58 7.08
C LYS A 95 3.54 9.66 6.25
N LEU A 96 4.31 10.55 5.63
CA LEU A 96 3.79 11.73 4.93
C LEU A 96 4.39 11.85 3.53
N ARG A 97 3.53 12.12 2.55
CA ARG A 97 3.90 12.47 1.17
C ARG A 97 3.04 13.63 0.69
N THR A 98 3.57 14.42 -0.25
CA THR A 98 2.86 15.55 -0.84
C THR A 98 3.13 15.58 -2.33
N THR A 99 2.11 15.91 -3.12
CA THR A 99 2.29 16.17 -4.55
C THR A 99 2.99 17.50 -4.79
N GLN A 100 3.36 17.73 -6.05
CA GLN A 100 3.70 19.08 -6.53
C GLN A 100 2.55 20.07 -6.28
N THR A 101 2.92 21.35 -6.12
CA THR A 101 1.96 22.44 -6.01
C THR A 101 1.57 22.94 -7.40
N LEU A 102 0.27 22.95 -7.70
CA LEU A 102 -0.27 23.42 -8.98
C LEU A 102 -1.22 24.60 -8.77
N HIS A 103 -1.31 25.48 -9.74
CA HIS A 103 -2.21 26.64 -9.70
C HIS A 103 -3.44 26.39 -10.58
N GLY A 104 -4.62 26.70 -10.06
CA GLY A 104 -5.87 26.71 -10.82
C GLY A 104 -7.03 25.99 -10.12
N SER A 105 -8.23 26.17 -10.68
CA SER A 105 -9.46 25.52 -10.19
C SER A 105 -9.61 24.05 -10.63
N ALA A 106 -8.83 23.63 -11.62
CA ALA A 106 -8.71 22.26 -12.09
C ALA A 106 -7.22 21.90 -12.23
N CYS A 107 -6.72 21.05 -11.33
CA CYS A 107 -5.33 20.64 -11.29
C CYS A 107 -5.19 19.21 -11.82
N VAL A 108 -4.14 18.93 -12.59
CA VAL A 108 -3.76 17.58 -13.02
C VAL A 108 -2.38 17.30 -12.45
N TRP A 109 -2.32 16.45 -11.43
CA TRP A 109 -1.05 16.09 -10.79
C TRP A 109 -0.37 14.94 -11.52
N ASP A 110 -1.15 13.91 -11.88
CA ASP A 110 -0.67 12.66 -12.49
C ASP A 110 0.59 12.11 -11.78
N GLU A 111 0.54 12.09 -10.45
CA GLU A 111 1.69 11.83 -9.59
C GLU A 111 1.47 10.56 -8.77
N GLU A 112 2.44 9.65 -8.83
CA GLU A 112 2.47 8.43 -8.03
C GLU A 112 3.24 8.65 -6.74
N LEU A 113 2.57 8.45 -5.60
CA LEU A 113 3.16 8.53 -4.27
C LEU A 113 3.17 7.13 -3.63
N ARG A 114 4.35 6.72 -3.16
CA ARG A 114 4.55 5.41 -2.50
C ARG A 114 4.79 5.56 -1.00
N PHE A 115 4.12 4.69 -0.25
CA PHE A 115 4.35 4.47 1.16
C PHE A 115 4.79 3.03 1.37
N ASN A 116 5.84 2.85 2.16
CA ASN A 116 6.20 1.54 2.65
C ASN A 116 5.29 1.22 3.83
N SER A 117 4.52 0.13 3.74
CA SER A 117 3.73 -0.37 4.86
C SER A 117 3.68 -1.88 4.85
N CYS A 118 3.99 -2.45 6.00
CA CYS A 118 3.97 -3.87 6.25
C CYS A 118 2.60 -4.38 6.75
N ASP A 119 1.65 -3.49 7.06
CA ASP A 119 0.30 -3.86 7.50
C ASP A 119 -0.77 -2.96 6.87
N VAL A 120 -1.10 -3.26 5.60
CA VAL A 120 -2.01 -2.42 4.80
C VAL A 120 -3.47 -2.51 5.29
N GLU A 121 -3.84 -3.57 6.00
CA GLU A 121 -5.21 -3.78 6.46
C GLU A 121 -5.55 -2.93 7.69
N GLU A 122 -4.58 -2.70 8.59
CA GLU A 122 -4.75 -1.83 9.76
C GLU A 122 -4.42 -0.36 9.47
N ASP A 123 -3.72 -0.09 8.38
CA ASP A 123 -3.31 1.25 8.00
C ASP A 123 -4.48 2.17 7.60
N VAL A 124 -4.33 3.46 7.92
CA VAL A 124 -5.30 4.49 7.56
C VAL A 124 -4.64 5.58 6.71
N LEU A 125 -5.04 5.68 5.45
CA LEU A 125 -4.61 6.72 4.53
C LEU A 125 -5.51 7.95 4.66
N LYS A 126 -4.99 9.06 5.16
CA LYS A 126 -5.66 10.36 5.15
C LYS A 126 -5.18 11.19 3.98
N VAL A 127 -6.11 11.70 3.21
CA VAL A 127 -5.88 12.63 2.10
C VAL A 127 -6.33 14.02 2.52
N GLN A 128 -5.47 15.01 2.34
CA GLN A 128 -5.80 16.42 2.58
C GLN A 128 -5.48 17.25 1.35
N VAL A 129 -6.45 18.03 0.88
CA VAL A 129 -6.18 19.06 -0.14
C VAL A 129 -5.84 20.35 0.58
N ARG A 130 -4.72 20.96 0.20
CA ARG A 130 -4.15 22.13 0.87
C ARG A 130 -3.94 23.25 -0.13
N GLU A 131 -4.36 24.45 0.27
CA GLU A 131 -4.08 25.70 -0.42
C GLU A 131 -2.80 26.31 0.16
N VAL A 132 -1.94 26.87 -0.69
CA VAL A 132 -0.69 27.51 -0.25
C VAL A 132 -0.99 28.90 0.29
N GLY A 133 -0.46 29.20 1.47
CA GLY A 133 -0.61 30.51 2.14
C GLY A 133 -1.81 30.59 3.08
N GLU A 134 -2.70 29.59 3.08
CA GLU A 134 -3.82 29.50 4.01
C GLU A 134 -3.50 28.51 5.15
N PRO A 135 -3.73 28.88 6.43
CA PRO A 135 -3.53 27.97 7.55
C PRO A 135 -4.56 26.81 7.56
N THR A 136 -5.71 27.01 6.92
CA THR A 136 -6.82 26.05 6.84
C THR A 136 -6.72 25.16 5.61
N SER A 137 -6.84 23.84 5.80
CA SER A 137 -7.06 22.88 4.69
C SER A 137 -8.41 23.14 4.02
N TYR A 138 -8.47 22.97 2.70
CA TYR A 138 -9.72 22.93 1.94
C TYR A 138 -10.70 21.89 2.46
N GLY A 139 -10.12 20.78 2.92
CA GLY A 139 -10.84 19.70 3.51
C GLY A 139 -9.96 18.49 3.73
N GLN A 140 -10.47 17.52 4.46
CA GLN A 140 -9.78 16.27 4.76
C GLN A 140 -10.69 15.11 4.42
N VAL A 141 -10.15 14.09 3.78
CA VAL A 141 -10.81 12.79 3.70
C VAL A 141 -9.91 11.76 4.33
N ALA A 142 -10.46 11.00 5.27
CA ALA A 142 -9.82 9.79 5.75
C ALA A 142 -10.32 8.60 4.92
N LEU A 143 -9.42 7.94 4.22
CA LEU A 143 -9.62 6.63 3.61
C LEU A 143 -9.02 5.60 4.57
N GLY A 144 -9.82 5.05 5.49
CA GLY A 144 -9.34 4.14 6.53
C GLY A 144 -10.11 2.83 6.62
N GLY A 145 -9.42 1.74 6.98
CA GLY A 145 -9.98 0.58 7.69
C GLY A 145 -10.97 -0.33 6.95
N MET A 146 -11.19 -0.17 5.64
CA MET A 146 -12.01 -1.11 4.84
C MET A 146 -11.67 -1.15 3.34
N HIS A 147 -10.88 -0.18 2.83
CA HIS A 147 -10.73 0.06 1.39
C HIS A 147 -9.34 -0.21 0.81
N LEU A 148 -8.31 -0.37 1.65
CA LEU A 148 -6.97 -0.73 1.19
C LEU A 148 -6.80 -2.23 1.37
N LYS A 149 -7.28 -3.00 0.38
CA LYS A 149 -7.03 -4.45 0.35
C LYS A 149 -5.78 -4.72 -0.49
N PRO A 150 -4.87 -5.59 -0.04
CA PRO A 150 -3.73 -6.01 -0.85
C PRO A 150 -4.16 -6.44 -2.26
N GLY A 151 -3.52 -5.89 -3.29
CA GLY A 151 -3.77 -6.24 -4.69
C GLY A 151 -5.07 -5.70 -5.30
N VAL A 152 -5.91 -4.97 -4.57
CA VAL A 152 -7.15 -4.39 -5.10
C VAL A 152 -6.96 -2.89 -5.39
N PRO A 153 -7.03 -2.44 -6.66
CA PRO A 153 -6.95 -1.02 -6.97
C PRO A 153 -8.20 -0.29 -6.46
N TYR A 154 -8.01 0.92 -5.96
CA TYR A 154 -9.07 1.81 -5.50
C TYR A 154 -9.06 3.08 -6.35
N GLU A 155 -10.09 3.26 -7.19
CA GLU A 155 -10.18 4.39 -8.14
C GLU A 155 -11.51 5.14 -7.94
N HIS A 156 -11.47 6.28 -7.27
CA HIS A 156 -12.69 7.02 -6.92
C HIS A 156 -12.49 8.53 -6.83
N TRP A 157 -13.58 9.25 -7.13
CA TRP A 157 -13.70 10.65 -6.76
C TRP A 157 -14.00 10.77 -5.28
N VAL A 158 -13.18 11.58 -4.62
CA VAL A 158 -13.28 11.88 -3.20
C VAL A 158 -13.72 13.33 -3.04
N SER A 159 -14.90 13.55 -2.46
CA SER A 159 -15.36 14.90 -2.10
C SER A 159 -14.48 15.49 -1.01
N VAL A 160 -14.04 16.71 -1.20
CA VAL A 160 -13.29 17.47 -0.21
C VAL A 160 -14.30 18.05 0.78
N VAL A 161 -14.11 17.76 2.07
CA VAL A 161 -14.99 18.24 3.15
C VAL A 161 -14.23 19.11 4.13
N ASP A 162 -14.72 20.29 4.45
CA ASP A 162 -14.19 21.13 5.53
C ASP A 162 -14.94 20.85 6.84
N GLY A 163 -14.57 21.56 7.92
CA GLY A 163 -15.23 21.44 9.22
C GLY A 163 -16.72 21.87 9.23
N ARG A 164 -17.28 22.30 8.09
CA ARG A 164 -18.66 22.74 7.89
C ARG A 164 -19.42 21.88 6.88
N GLY A 165 -18.75 21.05 6.08
CA GLY A 165 -19.37 20.09 5.16
C GLY A 165 -18.62 19.94 3.84
N ASP A 166 -19.28 19.35 2.83
CA ASP A 166 -18.75 19.24 1.47
C ASP A 166 -18.57 20.64 0.86
N VAL A 167 -17.37 20.93 0.36
CA VAL A 167 -17.03 22.23 -0.26
C VAL A 167 -17.16 22.22 -1.79
N GLY A 168 -17.68 21.13 -2.37
CA GLY A 168 -17.91 20.95 -3.81
C GLY A 168 -16.67 20.61 -4.63
N ALA A 169 -15.48 20.71 -4.02
CA ALA A 169 -14.21 20.28 -4.60
C ALA A 169 -14.08 18.75 -4.54
N LYS A 170 -13.41 18.17 -5.53
CA LYS A 170 -13.17 16.71 -5.59
C LYS A 170 -11.76 16.40 -6.05
N VAL A 171 -11.21 15.29 -5.57
CA VAL A 171 -9.94 14.72 -6.04
C VAL A 171 -10.14 13.30 -6.50
N PHE A 172 -9.55 12.95 -7.63
CA PHE A 172 -9.56 11.60 -8.19
C PHE A 172 -8.22 10.93 -7.91
N PHE A 173 -8.29 9.76 -7.29
CA PHE A 173 -7.17 8.84 -7.07
C PHE A 173 -7.30 7.67 -8.03
#